data_AF-A0A914YBR1-F1
#
_entry.id   AF-A0A914YBR1-F1
#
_cell.length_a   1.000
_cell.length_b   1.000
_cell.length_c   1.000
_cell.angle_alpha   90.00
_cell.angle_beta   90.00
_cell.angle_gamma   90.00
#
_symmetry.space_group_name_H-M   'P 1'
#
loop_
_entity.id
_entity.type
_entity.pdbx_description
1 polymer ?
#
loop_
_entity_poly.entity_id
_entity_poly.type
_entity_poly.pdbx_seq_one_letter_code
_entity_poly.pdbx_strand_id
1 'polypeptide(L)'
;MENIRVRVGHIGAQNAMPKAEAILEICRKELLNDGILNVDFDVEIISQMGCGESFEGVAVGADMYHKQNVKAFIGPYCNAGK
;
A
#
# COMPACT_ATOMS: atom_id res chain seq x y z
N MET A 1 -10.60 -15.65 -18.67
CA MET A 1 -9.54 -14.62 -18.69
C MET A 1 -9.09 -14.48 -17.25
N GLU A 2 -7.78 -14.55 -16.99
CA GLU A 2 -7.24 -14.40 -15.64
C GLU A 2 -7.28 -12.93 -15.24
N ASN A 3 -8.00 -12.60 -14.17
CA ASN A 3 -8.02 -11.26 -13.61
C ASN A 3 -6.70 -11.04 -12.86
N ILE A 4 -5.83 -10.19 -13.40
CA ILE A 4 -4.55 -9.83 -12.79
C ILE A 4 -4.83 -8.82 -11.68
N ARG A 5 -4.52 -9.21 -10.44
CA ARG A 5 -4.58 -8.31 -9.28
C ARG A 5 -3.19 -8.08 -8.71
N VAL A 6 -2.72 -6.85 -8.81
CA VAL A 6 -1.42 -6.45 -8.25
C VAL A 6 -1.61 -5.97 -6.82
N ARG A 7 -0.96 -6.64 -5.87
CA ARG A 7 -0.98 -6.22 -4.46
C ARG A 7 0.05 -5.13 -4.21
N VAL A 8 -0.44 -4.00 -3.74
CA VAL A 8 0.34 -2.81 -3.39
C VAL A 8 0.28 -2.64 -1.87
N GLY A 9 1.44 -2.67 -1.22
CA GLY A 9 1.54 -2.50 0.23
C GLY A 9 1.70 -1.04 0.59
N HIS A 10 0.78 -0.50 1.36
CA HIS A 10 0.94 0.80 1.98
C HIS A 10 1.43 0.63 3.41
N ILE A 11 2.60 1.20 3.72
CA ILE A 11 3.17 1.19 5.07
C ILE A 11 2.95 2.57 5.70
N GLY A 12 1.95 2.66 6.58
CA GLY A 12 1.57 3.89 7.26
C GLY A 12 2.51 4.22 8.43
N ALA A 13 2.59 5.52 8.74
CA ALA A 13 3.26 6.03 9.93
C ALA A 13 2.31 6.84 10.82
N GLN A 14 2.52 6.79 12.13
CA GLN A 14 1.70 7.51 13.08
C GLN A 14 1.78 9.03 12.79
N ASN A 15 0.62 9.68 12.63
CA ASN A 15 0.48 11.10 12.31
C ASN A 15 1.04 11.60 10.97
N ALA A 16 1.57 10.74 10.10
CA ALA A 16 2.17 11.19 8.83
C ALA A 16 1.12 11.49 7.74
N MET A 17 0.02 10.73 7.70
CA MET A 17 -1.06 10.93 6.71
C MET A 17 -2.40 10.37 7.25
N PRO A 18 -3.14 11.13 8.06
CA PRO A 18 -4.45 10.69 8.53
C PRO A 18 -5.37 10.45 7.33
N LYS A 19 -6.11 9.34 7.35
CA LYS A 19 -6.99 8.89 6.27
C LYS A 19 -6.29 8.50 4.95
N ALA A 20 -5.00 8.14 5.00
CA ALA A 20 -4.28 7.62 3.84
C ALA A 20 -5.03 6.49 3.13
N GLU A 21 -5.59 5.53 3.88
CA GLU A 21 -6.37 4.41 3.32
C GLU A 21 -7.57 4.88 2.49
N ALA A 22 -8.33 5.85 3.02
CA ALA A 22 -9.49 6.40 2.32
C ALA A 22 -9.07 7.15 1.05
N ILE A 23 -7.96 7.90 1.08
CA ILE A 23 -7.42 8.59 -0.09
C ILE A 23 -6.96 7.59 -1.14
N LEU A 24 -6.23 6.55 -0.74
CA LEU A 24 -5.76 5.49 -1.63
C LEU A 24 -6.92 4.71 -2.27
N GLU A 25 -8.00 4.48 -1.53
CA GLU A 25 -9.21 3.88 -2.07
C GLU A 25 -9.89 4.77 -3.11
N ILE A 26 -9.96 6.09 -2.87
CA ILE A 26 -10.47 7.07 -3.84
C ILE A 26 -9.59 7.05 -5.10
N CYS A 27 -8.27 7.11 -4.95
CA CYS A 27 -7.35 7.04 -6.09
C CYS A 27 -7.55 5.78 -6.93
N ARG A 28 -7.72 4.62 -6.30
CA ARG A 28 -8.03 3.38 -7.02
C ARG A 28 -9.35 3.46 -7.78
N LYS A 29 -10.40 4.03 -7.17
CA LYS A 29 -11.71 4.22 -7.83
C LYS A 29 -11.62 5.14 -9.03
N GLU A 30 -10.87 6.23 -8.93
CA GLU A 30 -10.63 7.13 -10.06
C GLU A 30 -9.88 6.42 -11.19
N LEU A 31 -8.84 5.63 -10.88
CA LEU A 31 -8.14 4.84 -11.89
C LEU A 31 -9.03 3.80 -12.60
N LEU A 32 -10.02 3.24 -11.88
CA LEU A 32 -11.06 2.39 -12.47
C LEU A 32 -12.00 3.20 -13.37
N ASN A 33 -12.41 4.40 -12.94
CA ASN A 33 -13.27 5.29 -13.71
C ASN A 33 -12.60 5.78 -15.01
N ASP A 34 -11.29 6.06 -14.94
CA ASP A 34 -10.47 6.48 -16.08
C ASP A 34 -10.16 5.33 -17.06
N GLY A 35 -10.55 4.10 -16.72
CA GLY A 35 -10.29 2.90 -17.53
C GLY A 35 -8.83 2.43 -17.52
N ILE A 36 -8.00 3.00 -16.65
CA ILE A 36 -6.60 2.58 -16.43
C ILE A 36 -6.58 1.22 -15.73
N LEU A 37 -7.42 1.07 -14.71
CA LEU A 37 -7.75 -0.21 -14.09
C LEU A 37 -9.07 -0.72 -14.65
N ASN A 38 -9.25 -2.03 -14.68
CA ASN A 38 -10.45 -2.67 -15.16
C ASN A 38 -10.62 -4.07 -14.54
N VAL A 39 -11.58 -4.83 -15.06
CA VAL A 39 -11.87 -6.19 -14.56
C VAL A 39 -10.71 -7.17 -14.78
N ASP A 40 -9.93 -6.97 -15.85
CA ASP A 40 -8.81 -7.83 -16.22
C ASP A 40 -7.52 -7.42 -15.49
N PHE A 41 -7.36 -6.15 -15.13
CA PHE A 41 -6.20 -5.61 -14.42
C PHE A 41 -6.59 -4.59 -13.34
N ASP A 42 -6.38 -4.97 -12.08
CA ASP A 42 -6.77 -4.18 -10.91
C ASP A 42 -5.65 -4.18 -9.85
N VAL A 43 -5.69 -3.24 -8.92
CA VAL A 43 -4.74 -3.14 -7.80
C VAL A 43 -5.46 -3.37 -6.48
N GLU A 44 -4.85 -4.16 -5.60
CA GLU A 44 -5.32 -4.38 -4.23
C GLU A 44 -4.37 -3.67 -3.28
N ILE A 45 -4.85 -2.65 -2.57
CA ILE A 45 -4.03 -1.88 -1.63
C ILE A 45 -4.18 -2.50 -0.24
N ILE A 46 -3.08 -3.00 0.29
CA ILE A 46 -3.00 -3.57 1.64
C ILE A 46 -2.30 -2.56 2.53
N SER A 47 -2.97 -2.05 3.55
CA SER A 47 -2.38 -1.06 4.47
C SER A 47 -1.95 -1.72 5.78
N GLN A 48 -0.73 -1.42 6.23
CA GLN A 48 -0.25 -1.79 7.56
C GLN A 48 0.49 -0.63 8.20
N MET A 49 0.35 -0.50 9.52
CA MET A 49 1.15 0.44 10.29
C MET A 49 2.51 -0.21 10.59
N GLY A 50 3.60 0.52 10.37
CA GLY A 50 4.96 0.01 10.56
C GLY A 50 5.95 1.09 10.96
N CYS A 51 5.50 2.06 11.77
CA CYS A 51 6.29 3.21 12.17
C CYS A 51 6.13 3.51 13.67
N GLY A 52 6.77 2.70 14.51
CA GLY A 52 7.01 2.98 15.92
C GLY A 52 8.50 3.08 16.23
N GLU A 53 9.30 2.12 15.76
CA GLU A 53 10.74 2.00 16.05
C GLU A 53 11.61 1.86 14.78
N SER A 54 12.94 2.01 14.93
CA SER A 54 13.90 1.75 13.84
C SER A 54 13.73 0.33 13.28
N PHE A 55 13.77 0.17 11.95
CA PHE A 55 13.62 -1.09 11.20
C PHE A 55 12.23 -1.75 11.18
N GLU A 56 11.24 -1.22 11.90
CA GLU A 56 9.88 -1.78 11.90
C GLU A 56 9.23 -1.76 10.51
N GLY A 57 9.40 -0.66 9.76
CA GLY A 57 8.91 -0.56 8.38
C GLY A 57 9.55 -1.57 7.43
N VAL A 58 10.81 -1.98 7.68
CA VAL A 58 11.48 -3.02 6.88
C VAL A 58 10.93 -4.40 7.21
N ALA A 59 10.69 -4.69 8.49
CA ALA A 59 10.10 -5.94 8.93
C ALA A 59 8.66 -6.12 8.39
N VAL A 60 7.85 -5.06 8.44
CA VAL A 60 6.50 -5.05 7.86
C VAL A 60 6.55 -5.25 6.34
N GLY A 61 7.46 -4.56 5.65
CA GLY A 61 7.67 -4.75 4.21
C GLY A 61 8.05 -6.19 3.85
N ALA A 62 8.93 -6.81 4.63
CA ALA A 62 9.33 -8.21 4.43
C ALA A 62 8.18 -9.19 4.66
N ASP A 63 7.36 -8.97 5.69
CA ASP A 63 6.16 -9.77 5.97
C ASP A 63 5.15 -9.67 4.80
N MET A 64 4.86 -8.45 4.36
CA MET A 64 3.95 -8.18 3.24
C MET A 64 4.45 -8.82 1.94
N TYR A 65 5.75 -8.72 1.64
CA TYR A 65 6.34 -9.33 0.46
C TYR A 65 6.23 -10.86 0.50
N HIS A 66 6.61 -11.47 1.62
CA HIS A 66 6.74 -12.92 1.74
C HIS A 66 5.40 -13.63 1.96
N LYS A 67 4.54 -13.11 2.84
CA LYS A 67 3.27 -13.75 3.23
C LYS A 67 2.09 -13.25 2.43
N GLN A 68 2.10 -11.98 2.04
CA GLN A 68 0.93 -11.31 1.45
C GLN A 68 1.08 -11.09 -0.06
N ASN A 69 2.19 -11.54 -0.66
CA ASN A 69 2.48 -11.45 -2.09
C ASN A 69 2.40 -10.00 -2.62
N VAL A 70 2.78 -9.04 -1.79
CA VAL A 70 2.92 -7.64 -2.19
C VAL A 70 4.15 -7.47 -3.07
N LYS A 71 4.01 -6.74 -4.18
CA LYS A 71 5.12 -6.51 -5.14
C LYS A 71 5.49 -5.04 -5.33
N ALA A 72 4.61 -4.12 -4.93
CA ALA A 72 4.85 -2.69 -4.95
C ALA A 72 4.54 -2.10 -3.58
N PHE A 73 5.27 -1.06 -3.18
CA PHE A 73 5.12 -0.45 -1.86
C PHE A 73 4.93 1.07 -1.96
N ILE A 74 4.08 1.61 -1.10
CA ILE A 74 3.82 3.05 -0.89
C ILE A 74 4.14 3.36 0.57
N GLY A 75 5.15 4.19 0.83
CA GLY A 75 5.71 4.42 2.17
C GLY A 75 6.99 3.61 2.43
N PRO A 76 7.45 3.49 3.69
CA PRO A 76 6.90 4.09 4.89
C PRO A 76 7.15 5.60 4.99
N TYR A 77 6.18 6.34 5.51
CA TYR A 77 6.31 7.78 5.83
C TYR A 77 7.03 8.02 7.18
N CYS A 78 7.94 7.12 7.56
CA CYS A 78 8.75 7.30 8.75
C CYS A 78 9.79 8.38 8.49
N ASN A 79 9.76 9.47 9.26
CA ASN A 79 10.91 10.35 9.35
C ASN A 79 12.04 9.55 10.01
N ALA A 80 13.05 9.15 9.24
CA ALA A 80 14.31 8.60 9.74
C ALA A 80 15.17 9.66 10.50
N GLY A 81 14.55 10.75 10.97
CA GLY A 81 15.24 11.87 11.59
C GLY A 81 14.26 12.83 12.25
N LYS A 82 14.03 12.62 13.55
CA LYS A 82 14.44 13.53 14.62
C LYS A 82 14.55 12.76 15.93
#